data_AF-A0A950CRR8-F1
#
_entry.id   AF-A0A950CRR8-F1
#
_cell.length_a   1.000
_cell.length_b   1.000
_cell.length_c   1.000
_cell.angle_alpha   90.00
_cell.angle_beta   90.00
_cell.angle_gamma   90.00
#
_symmetry.space_group_name_H-M   'P 1'
#
loop_
_entity.id
_entity.type
_entity.pdbx_description
1 polymer ?
#
loop_
_entity_poly.entity_id
_entity_poly.type
_entity_poly.pdbx_seq_one_letter_code
_entity_poly.pdbx_strand_id
1 'polypeptide(L)'
;WLLTILYNNFRNYLRHSSLNPVSALPDESSERIEAGFELDAKSCNPEEIVAQRWIGRHLETAINALPLEFREPMLLVDVQELSYPEVAKVLGIPLGTVKSRVSRARSLLRTSLRDAVYPRGKTGT
;
A
#
# COMPACT_ATOMS: atom_id res chain seq x y z
N TRP A 1 6.95 9.84 -1.04
CA TRP A 1 6.68 9.93 0.41
C TRP A 1 5.38 9.24 0.80
N LEU A 2 4.17 9.77 0.57
CA LEU A 2 2.91 9.07 0.94
C LEU A 2 2.79 7.69 0.27
N LEU A 3 3.08 7.63 -1.03
CA LEU A 3 2.98 6.39 -1.80
C LEU A 3 4.13 5.43 -1.52
N THR A 4 5.29 5.96 -1.12
CA THR A 4 6.41 5.19 -0.55
C THR A 4 6.03 4.59 0.82
N ILE A 5 5.36 5.35 1.69
CA ILE A 5 4.85 4.87 2.98
C ILE A 5 3.80 3.79 2.74
N LEU A 6 2.91 4.00 1.79
CA LEU A 6 1.86 3.06 1.43
C LEU A 6 2.41 1.78 0.79
N TYR A 7 3.38 1.89 -0.12
CA TYR A 7 4.11 0.77 -0.71
C TYR A 7 4.90 0.02 0.36
N ASN A 8 5.59 0.73 1.26
CA ASN A 8 6.26 0.12 2.42
C ASN A 8 5.24 -0.57 3.35
N ASN A 9 4.05 -0.01 3.52
CA ASN A 9 2.98 -0.60 4.31
C ASN A 9 2.40 -1.85 3.63
N PHE A 10 2.23 -1.82 2.30
CA PHE A 10 1.80 -2.97 1.51
C PHE A 10 2.84 -4.08 1.51
N ARG A 11 4.13 -3.75 1.36
CA ARG A 11 5.24 -4.70 1.56
C ARG A 11 5.25 -5.30 2.96
N ASN A 12 5.02 -4.49 3.99
CA ASN A 12 4.90 -5.00 5.37
C ASN A 12 3.68 -5.93 5.49
N TYR A 13 2.53 -5.58 4.91
CA TYR A 13 1.33 -6.42 4.91
C TYR A 13 1.57 -7.78 4.25
N LEU A 14 2.25 -7.82 3.10
CA LEU A 14 2.59 -9.06 2.40
C LEU A 14 3.61 -9.90 3.18
N ARG A 15 4.61 -9.25 3.80
CA ARG A 15 5.62 -9.92 4.65
C ARG A 15 5.02 -10.54 5.92
N HIS A 16 3.98 -9.92 6.48
CA HIS A 16 3.23 -10.49 7.60
C HIS A 16 2.22 -11.57 7.17
N SER A 17 1.66 -11.47 5.96
CA SER A 17 0.74 -12.49 5.43
C SER A 17 1.45 -13.76 4.95
N SER A 18 2.74 -13.69 4.59
CA SER A 18 3.51 -14.85 4.13
C SER A 18 4.10 -15.74 5.24
N LEU A 19 3.76 -15.51 6.51
CA LEU A 19 4.26 -16.29 7.65
C LEU A 19 3.16 -17.07 8.41
N ASN A 20 1.97 -17.23 7.83
CA ASN A 20 0.92 -18.00 8.47
C ASN A 20 0.56 -19.28 7.68
N PRO A 21 1.33 -20.37 7.81
CA PRO A 21 0.82 -21.70 7.50
C PRO A 21 -0.08 -22.13 8.67
N VAL A 22 -1.39 -22.06 8.45
CA VAL A 22 -2.36 -22.79 9.27
C VAL A 22 -2.17 -24.28 8.97
N SER A 23 -1.58 -25.02 9.91
CA SER A 23 -1.60 -26.50 10.10
C SER A 23 -0.42 -26.84 11.02
N ALA A 24 -0.50 -27.57 12.12
CA ALA A 24 -1.52 -28.33 12.83
C ALA A 24 -0.98 -28.52 14.27
N LEU A 25 -1.84 -28.73 15.26
CA LEU A 25 -1.45 -29.44 16.48
C LEU A 25 -1.95 -30.90 16.34
N PRO A 26 -1.39 -31.90 17.03
CA PRO A 26 -0.17 -31.93 17.84
C PRO A 26 0.77 -33.10 17.46
N ASP A 27 2.10 -32.98 17.64
CA ASP A 27 2.89 -34.18 17.94
C ASP A 27 4.12 -33.82 18.77
N GLU A 28 4.32 -34.58 19.84
CA GLU A 28 5.47 -34.47 20.72
C GLU A 28 6.70 -35.09 20.03
N SER A 29 7.87 -34.53 20.34
CA SER A 29 9.23 -35.04 20.05
C SER A 29 9.97 -34.53 18.80
N SER A 30 11.17 -34.00 19.10
CA SER A 30 12.38 -33.88 18.27
C SER A 30 12.49 -32.77 17.22
N GLU A 31 13.16 -31.71 17.66
CA GLU A 31 14.40 -31.14 17.09
C GLU A 31 14.51 -30.85 15.58
N ARG A 32 15.09 -29.65 15.32
CA ARG A 32 15.65 -29.10 14.08
C ARG A 32 14.59 -28.35 13.25
N ILE A 33 14.73 -27.06 12.95
CA ILE A 33 15.94 -26.32 12.58
C ILE A 33 15.85 -24.89 13.12
N GLU A 34 16.76 -24.52 14.03
CA GLU A 34 17.21 -23.14 14.19
C GLU A 34 17.93 -22.74 12.89
N ALA A 35 17.24 -22.03 12.01
CA ALA A 35 17.89 -21.27 10.95
C ALA A 35 17.06 -20.05 10.58
N GLY A 36 17.38 -18.94 11.26
CA GLY A 36 17.21 -17.60 10.72
C GLY A 36 15.84 -16.98 10.95
N PHE A 37 15.86 -15.92 11.77
CA PHE A 37 14.79 -14.96 12.06
C PHE A 37 13.90 -15.31 13.26
N GLU A 38 14.43 -15.04 14.45
CA GLU A 38 13.64 -14.47 15.55
C GLU A 38 12.98 -13.17 15.04
N LEU A 39 11.85 -13.31 14.34
CA LEU A 39 10.91 -12.22 14.19
C LEU A 39 9.99 -12.33 15.40
N ASP A 40 10.33 -11.51 16.40
CA ASP A 40 9.50 -11.05 17.50
C ASP A 40 7.99 -11.25 17.23
N ALA A 41 7.46 -12.42 17.61
CA ALA A 41 6.03 -12.75 17.51
C ALA A 41 5.18 -11.94 18.50
N LYS A 42 5.79 -10.96 19.20
CA LYS A 42 5.20 -10.16 20.26
C LYS A 42 4.68 -8.80 19.80
N SER A 43 4.89 -8.41 18.54
CA SER A 43 4.72 -7.00 18.12
C SER A 43 3.60 -6.71 17.10
N CYS A 44 2.73 -7.66 16.72
CA CYS A 44 1.53 -7.32 15.95
C CYS A 44 0.29 -7.27 16.85
N ASN A 45 0.01 -6.08 17.39
CA ASN A 45 -1.22 -5.83 18.15
C ASN A 45 -2.44 -6.08 17.23
N PRO A 46 -3.47 -6.85 17.64
CA PRO A 46 -4.68 -7.04 16.84
C PRO A 46 -5.35 -5.73 16.39
N GLU A 47 -5.18 -4.65 17.15
CA GLU A 47 -5.62 -3.29 16.77
C GLU A 47 -4.92 -2.80 15.48
N GLU A 48 -3.63 -3.10 15.32
CA GLU A 48 -2.82 -2.70 14.18
C GLU A 48 -3.23 -3.46 12.91
N ILE A 49 -3.60 -4.74 13.02
CA ILE A 49 -4.14 -5.55 11.92
C ILE A 49 -5.46 -4.97 11.42
N VAL A 50 -6.36 -4.57 12.33
CA VAL A 50 -7.65 -3.98 11.98
C VAL A 50 -7.46 -2.60 11.32
N ALA A 51 -6.59 -1.76 11.89
CA ALA A 51 -6.24 -0.46 11.32
C ALA A 51 -5.66 -0.60 9.90
N GLN A 52 -4.78 -1.58 9.68
CA GLN A 52 -4.17 -1.82 8.38
C GLN A 52 -5.19 -2.25 7.32
N ARG A 53 -6.12 -3.16 7.67
CA ARG A 53 -7.23 -3.55 6.77
C ARG A 53 -8.17 -2.38 6.45
N TRP A 54 -8.37 -1.49 7.42
CA TRP A 54 -9.18 -0.29 7.23
C TRP A 54 -8.49 0.69 6.27
N ILE A 55 -7.18 0.95 6.43
CA ILE A 55 -6.38 1.79 5.53
C ILE A 55 -6.37 1.23 4.10
N GLY A 56 -6.18 -0.09 3.95
CA GLY A 56 -6.17 -0.76 2.64
C GLY A 56 -7.45 -0.55 1.84
N ARG A 57 -8.62 -0.69 2.48
CA ARG A 57 -9.93 -0.47 1.81
C ARG A 57 -10.14 0.98 1.38
N HIS A 58 -9.76 1.94 2.22
CA HIS A 58 -9.88 3.37 1.87
C HIS A 58 -8.92 3.76 0.75
N LEU A 59 -7.73 3.18 0.73
CA LEU A 59 -6.79 3.35 -0.37
C LEU A 59 -7.36 2.84 -1.69
N GLU A 60 -7.83 1.59 -1.72
CA GLU A 60 -8.36 0.99 -2.94
C GLU A 60 -9.51 1.83 -3.51
N THR A 61 -10.41 2.27 -2.63
CA THR A 61 -11.50 3.19 -2.99
C THR A 61 -10.97 4.50 -3.56
N ALA A 62 -9.96 5.11 -2.94
CA ALA A 62 -9.37 6.36 -3.40
C ALA A 62 -8.65 6.22 -4.76
N ILE A 63 -7.96 5.10 -5.00
CA ILE A 63 -7.33 4.79 -6.30
C ILE A 63 -8.40 4.61 -7.37
N ASN A 64 -9.48 3.89 -7.06
CA ASN A 64 -10.61 3.67 -7.97
C ASN A 64 -11.43 4.94 -8.23
N ALA A 65 -11.33 5.95 -7.36
CA ALA A 65 -11.95 7.27 -7.59
C ALA A 65 -11.11 8.20 -8.47
N LEU A 66 -9.81 7.92 -8.68
CA LEU A 66 -8.97 8.75 -9.55
C LEU A 66 -9.44 8.65 -11.01
N PRO A 67 -9.50 9.77 -11.77
CA PRO A 67 -9.64 9.73 -13.22
C PRO A 67 -8.59 8.82 -13.86
N LEU A 68 -8.98 8.07 -14.89
CA LEU A 68 -8.12 7.08 -15.55
C LEU A 68 -6.78 7.69 -16.01
N GLU A 69 -6.84 8.91 -16.55
CA GLU A 69 -5.65 9.63 -17.02
C GLU A 69 -4.60 9.92 -15.93
N PHE A 70 -4.98 9.93 -14.66
CA PHE A 70 -4.06 10.08 -13.53
C PHE A 70 -3.71 8.73 -12.91
N ARG A 71 -4.67 7.79 -12.91
CA ARG A 71 -4.52 6.46 -12.32
C ARG A 71 -3.50 5.62 -13.09
N GLU A 72 -3.63 5.51 -14.41
CA GLU A 72 -2.75 4.66 -15.24
C GLU A 72 -1.26 5.00 -15.09
N PRO A 73 -0.80 6.23 -15.36
CA PRO A 73 0.63 6.54 -15.26
C PRO A 73 1.14 6.41 -13.82
N MET A 74 0.28 6.63 -12.82
CA MET A 74 0.65 6.45 -11.41
C MET A 74 0.85 4.97 -11.08
N LEU A 75 -0.08 4.08 -11.46
CA LEU A 75 0.06 2.64 -11.21
C LEU A 75 1.28 2.05 -11.93
N LEU A 76 1.56 2.47 -13.16
CA LEU A 76 2.74 2.00 -13.88
C LEU A 76 4.05 2.38 -13.18
N VAL A 77 4.13 3.59 -12.62
CA VAL A 77 5.32 4.04 -11.89
C VAL A 77 5.40 3.40 -10.50
N ASP A 78 4.30 3.43 -9.76
CA ASP A 78 4.30 3.18 -8.33
C ASP A 78 4.04 1.70 -7.97
N VAL A 79 3.40 0.94 -8.87
CA VAL A 79 3.09 -0.48 -8.68
C VAL A 79 3.93 -1.36 -9.60
N GLN A 80 4.05 -0.98 -10.88
CA GLN A 80 4.87 -1.75 -11.85
C GLN A 80 6.34 -1.29 -11.87
N GLU A 81 6.71 -0.32 -11.02
CA GLU A 81 8.07 0.20 -10.85
C GLU A 81 8.73 0.67 -12.17
N LEU A 82 7.93 1.02 -13.18
CA LEU A 82 8.42 1.52 -14.45
C LEU A 82 8.99 2.93 -14.29
N SER A 83 10.10 3.20 -14.96
CA SER A 83 10.66 4.54 -15.03
C SER A 83 9.74 5.49 -15.82
N TYR A 84 9.78 6.78 -15.51
CA TYR A 84 8.97 7.77 -16.25
C TYR A 84 9.17 7.72 -17.79
N PRO A 85 10.39 7.51 -18.33
CA PRO A 85 10.58 7.33 -19.78
C PRO A 85 9.90 6.07 -20.33
N GLU A 86 9.89 4.97 -19.60
CA GLU A 86 9.19 3.74 -20.02
C GLU A 86 7.68 3.96 -20.03
N VAL A 87 7.14 4.59 -18.99
CA VAL A 87 5.71 4.94 -18.94
C VAL A 87 5.31 5.88 -20.07
N ALA A 88 6.16 6.86 -20.41
CA ALA A 88 5.93 7.75 -21.55
C ALA A 88 5.84 6.97 -22.88
N LYS A 89 6.70 5.96 -23.07
CA LYS A 89 6.67 5.07 -24.25
C LYS A 89 5.43 4.18 -24.26
N VAL A 90 5.10 3.55 -23.13
CA VAL A 90 3.95 2.64 -22.99
C VAL A 90 2.63 3.37 -23.26
N LEU A 91 2.46 4.57 -22.72
CA LEU A 91 1.22 5.35 -22.86
C LEU A 91 1.19 6.26 -24.09
N GLY A 92 2.29 6.39 -24.83
CA GLY A 92 2.38 7.29 -25.99
C GLY A 92 2.20 8.78 -25.66
N ILE A 93 2.57 9.21 -24.44
CA ILE A 93 2.43 10.59 -23.97
C ILE A 93 3.79 11.23 -23.62
N PRO A 94 3.92 12.57 -23.67
CA PRO A 94 5.18 13.24 -23.33
C PRO A 94 5.64 12.95 -21.89
N LEU A 95 6.97 12.88 -21.68
CA LEU A 95 7.58 12.66 -20.36
C LEU A 95 7.13 13.72 -19.32
N GLY A 96 6.99 14.98 -19.74
CA GLY A 96 6.47 16.06 -18.89
C GLY A 96 5.04 15.79 -18.42
N THR A 97 4.21 15.21 -19.28
CA THR A 97 2.82 14.83 -19.00
C THR A 97 2.74 13.65 -18.04
N VAL A 98 3.64 12.66 -18.15
CA VAL A 98 3.75 11.58 -17.16
C VAL A 98 4.04 12.17 -15.78
N LYS A 99 5.06 13.03 -15.66
CA LYS A 99 5.44 13.66 -14.39
C LYS A 99 4.29 14.46 -13.78
N SER A 100 3.60 15.28 -14.58
CA SER A 100 2.48 16.10 -14.09
C SER A 100 1.28 15.26 -13.68
N ARG A 101 0.92 14.22 -14.45
CA ARG A 101 -0.18 13.30 -14.14
C ARG A 101 0.10 12.50 -12.86
N VAL A 102 1.30 11.96 -12.68
CA VAL A 102 1.71 11.24 -11.47
C VAL A 102 1.67 12.16 -10.24
N SER A 103 2.21 13.37 -10.36
CA SER A 103 2.17 14.36 -9.27
C SER A 103 0.73 14.71 -8.86
N ARG A 104 -0.15 14.90 -9.85
CA ARG A 104 -1.57 15.22 -9.60
C ARG A 104 -2.33 14.04 -9.00
N ALA A 105 -2.09 12.82 -9.48
CA ALA A 105 -2.63 11.59 -8.90
C ALA A 105 -2.30 11.48 -7.40
N ARG A 106 -1.02 11.68 -7.05
CA ARG A 106 -0.55 11.63 -5.66
C ARG A 106 -1.18 12.72 -4.79
N SER A 107 -1.39 13.91 -5.34
CA SER A 107 -2.04 15.02 -4.62
C SER A 107 -3.52 14.73 -4.35
N LEU A 108 -4.22 14.13 -5.31
CA LEU A 108 -5.62 13.71 -5.17
C LEU A 108 -5.75 12.58 -4.13
N LEU A 109 -4.91 11.55 -4.20
CA LEU A 109 -4.89 10.47 -3.22
C LEU A 109 -4.63 10.98 -1.80
N ARG A 110 -3.65 11.89 -1.65
CA ARG A 110 -3.35 12.50 -0.34
C ARG A 110 -4.55 13.24 0.24
N THR A 111 -5.30 13.92 -0.59
CA THR A 111 -6.50 14.66 -0.16
C THR A 111 -7.61 13.69 0.26
N SER A 112 -7.90 12.70 -0.58
CA SER A 112 -8.93 11.68 -0.30
C SER A 112 -8.62 10.87 0.96
N LEU A 113 -7.36 10.46 1.16
CA LEU A 113 -6.95 9.67 2.32
C LEU A 113 -6.94 10.50 3.61
N ARG A 114 -6.55 11.78 3.53
CA ARG A 114 -6.64 12.67 4.70
C ARG A 114 -8.08 12.81 5.17
N ASP A 115 -9.01 13.00 4.25
CA ASP A 115 -10.42 13.19 4.59
C ASP A 115 -11.08 11.88 5.09
N ALA A 116 -10.55 10.71 4.67
CA ALA A 116 -10.96 9.41 5.21
C ALA A 116 -10.44 9.14 6.64
N VAL A 117 -9.15 9.44 6.90
CA VAL A 117 -8.48 9.21 8.20
C VAL A 117 -8.89 10.24 9.25
N TYR A 118 -9.08 11.49 8.82
CA TYR A 118 -9.57 12.59 9.65
C TYR A 118 -10.82 13.18 9.00
N PRO A 119 -12.01 12.56 9.20
CA PRO A 119 -13.24 13.19 8.76
C PRO A 119 -13.31 14.55 9.45
N ARG A 120 -13.27 15.64 8.67
CA ARG A 120 -13.33 16.98 9.26
C ARG A 120 -14.59 17.05 10.10
N GLY A 121 -14.42 17.12 11.43
CA GLY A 121 -15.51 17.39 12.34
C GLY A 121 -16.22 18.64 11.86
N LYS A 122 -17.55 18.58 11.76
CA LYS A 122 -18.39 19.72 11.40
C LYS A 122 -18.12 20.83 12.42
N THR A 123 -17.22 21.75 12.11
CA THR A 123 -17.14 23.04 12.81
C THR A 123 -18.31 23.86 12.27
N GLY A 124 -19.40 23.88 13.03
CA GLY A 124 -20.57 24.67 12.71
C GLY A 124 -21.69 24.44 13.72
N THR A 125 -21.62 25.12 14.86
CA THR A 125 -22.56 26.16 15.31
C THR A 125 -21.94 26.86 16.51
#